data_AF-A0A9W7YL34-F1
#
_entry.id   AF-A0A9W7YL34-F1
#
_cell.length_a   1.000
_cell.length_b   1.000
_cell.length_c   1.000
_cell.angle_alpha   90.00
_cell.angle_beta   90.00
_cell.angle_gamma   90.00
#
_symmetry.space_group_name_H-M   'P 1'
#
loop_
_entity.id
_entity.type
_entity.pdbx_description
1 polymer ?
#
loop_
_entity_poly.entity_id
_entity_poly.type
_entity_poly.pdbx_seq_one_letter_code
_entity_poly.pdbx_strand_id
1 'polypeptide(L)'
;TRKSNMRHRPIGIGVQGLADAFLAMRMPFDSPEARELNHDIFETIYHAALEASCELAETLGAYESYPGSPLSQGRLQPDMWNHVPSDRWDWDTLRARVAKSGARNSLLVAPMPTASTSQILGFNECFEPYTSNLYTRRVLAGEFQVVNPWLLRDLVEHNLWDENMRHKLIAANGSVQALPEIPDELKRLYKTVYEIKQKVVLDLAADRGAFIDQSQSLNIHMDGPNYQKLTSMHFYGWKKGLKTGMYYLRTKPATDAIKFTVDAEKVGAAVMAASKKQKDEKALTEEEEAMLQCSLENKDACLMCSG
;
A
#
# COMPACT_ATOMS: atom_id res chain seq x y z
N THR A 1 25.10 -12.05 -9.65
CA THR A 1 26.29 -12.39 -10.45
C THR A 1 25.86 -12.88 -11.84
N ARG A 2 26.68 -12.65 -12.88
CA ARG A 2 26.35 -12.96 -14.30
C ARG A 2 25.81 -14.38 -14.52
N LYS A 3 26.38 -15.38 -13.85
CA LYS A 3 25.95 -16.79 -13.94
C LYS A 3 24.46 -16.97 -13.59
N SER A 4 23.98 -16.35 -12.51
CA SER A 4 22.59 -16.45 -12.08
C SER A 4 21.64 -15.82 -13.11
N ASN A 5 21.93 -14.58 -13.54
CA ASN A 5 21.06 -13.86 -14.49
C ASN A 5 20.98 -14.57 -15.84
N MET A 6 22.06 -15.16 -16.34
CA MET A 6 22.03 -15.86 -17.62
C MET A 6 21.28 -17.21 -17.54
N ARG A 7 21.34 -17.88 -16.39
CA ARG A 7 20.69 -19.19 -16.17
C ARG A 7 19.19 -19.09 -15.91
N HIS A 8 18.76 -18.07 -15.17
CA HIS A 8 17.38 -17.94 -14.70
C HIS A 8 16.63 -16.79 -15.38
N ARG A 9 17.35 -15.74 -15.81
CA ARG A 9 16.77 -14.54 -16.44
C ARG A 9 15.61 -13.90 -15.66
N PRO A 10 15.65 -13.79 -14.32
CA PRO A 10 14.59 -13.11 -13.58
C PRO A 10 14.61 -11.62 -13.92
N ILE A 11 13.43 -11.04 -14.02
CA ILE A 11 13.21 -9.58 -14.08
C ILE A 11 12.25 -9.19 -12.96
N GLY A 12 12.07 -7.90 -12.73
CA GLY A 12 11.14 -7.40 -11.72
C GLY A 12 10.41 -6.18 -12.26
N ILE A 13 9.19 -6.41 -12.77
CA ILE A 13 8.27 -5.36 -13.18
C ILE A 13 7.51 -4.92 -11.93
N GLY A 14 7.47 -3.61 -11.69
CA GLY A 14 6.71 -3.00 -10.61
C GLY A 14 5.74 -1.94 -11.12
N VAL A 15 5.14 -1.23 -10.18
CA VAL A 15 4.21 -0.12 -10.45
C VAL A 15 4.64 1.10 -9.66
N GLN A 16 4.10 2.26 -10.01
CA GLN A 16 4.06 3.46 -9.17
C GLN A 16 2.79 4.25 -9.50
N GLY A 17 2.35 5.10 -8.59
CA GLY A 17 1.16 5.91 -8.79
C GLY A 17 -0.16 5.14 -8.66
N LEU A 18 -0.22 4.05 -7.88
CA LEU A 18 -1.50 3.35 -7.65
C LEU A 18 -2.52 4.25 -6.95
N ALA A 19 -2.08 5.01 -5.93
CA ALA A 19 -2.96 5.94 -5.25
C ALA A 19 -3.42 7.07 -6.17
N ASP A 20 -2.56 7.57 -7.07
CA ASP A 20 -2.94 8.53 -8.10
C ASP A 20 -3.99 7.95 -9.05
N ALA A 21 -3.85 6.68 -9.47
CA ALA A 21 -4.83 6.01 -10.31
C ALA A 21 -6.20 5.91 -9.62
N PHE A 22 -6.23 5.58 -8.33
CA PHE A 22 -7.47 5.57 -7.55
C PHE A 22 -8.08 6.97 -7.44
N LEU A 23 -7.28 8.01 -7.18
CA LEU A 23 -7.76 9.39 -7.12
C LEU A 23 -8.30 9.87 -8.48
N ALA A 24 -7.61 9.55 -9.57
CA ALA A 24 -8.04 9.88 -10.92
C ALA A 24 -9.41 9.24 -11.27
N MET A 25 -9.66 8.04 -10.75
CA MET A 25 -10.91 7.30 -10.93
C MET A 25 -11.96 7.62 -9.87
N ARG A 26 -11.70 8.58 -8.96
CA ARG A 26 -12.58 8.91 -7.82
C ARG A 26 -12.90 7.73 -6.91
N MET A 27 -11.93 6.83 -6.71
CA MET A 27 -12.08 5.65 -5.85
C MET A 27 -11.32 5.87 -4.52
N PRO A 28 -12.00 5.87 -3.36
CA PRO A 28 -11.32 5.82 -2.08
C PRO A 28 -10.43 4.58 -1.98
N PHE A 29 -9.24 4.71 -1.39
CA PHE A 29 -8.28 3.59 -1.33
C PHE A 29 -8.85 2.34 -0.65
N ASP A 30 -9.79 2.52 0.30
CA ASP A 30 -10.47 1.45 1.03
C ASP A 30 -11.86 1.08 0.48
N SER A 31 -12.17 1.48 -0.75
CA SER A 31 -13.42 1.14 -1.44
C SER A 31 -13.37 -0.24 -2.11
N PRO A 32 -14.51 -0.93 -2.27
CA PRO A 32 -14.61 -2.15 -3.06
C PRO A 32 -14.12 -1.97 -4.51
N GLU A 33 -14.40 -0.83 -5.12
CA GLU A 33 -14.03 -0.52 -6.50
C GLU A 33 -12.50 -0.38 -6.65
N ALA A 34 -11.82 0.27 -5.69
CA ALA A 34 -10.36 0.32 -5.66
C ALA A 34 -9.74 -1.07 -5.48
N ARG A 35 -10.40 -1.96 -4.73
CA ARG A 35 -9.96 -3.34 -4.52
C ARG A 35 -10.08 -4.18 -5.80
N GLU A 36 -11.15 -4.01 -6.55
CA GLU A 36 -11.33 -4.66 -7.85
C GLU A 36 -10.32 -4.14 -8.87
N LEU A 37 -10.16 -2.82 -9.00
CA LEU A 37 -9.17 -2.22 -9.89
C LEU A 37 -7.73 -2.65 -9.52
N ASN A 38 -7.43 -2.79 -8.24
CA ASN A 38 -6.17 -3.35 -7.76
C ASN A 38 -5.94 -4.77 -8.27
N HIS A 39 -6.96 -5.63 -8.22
CA HIS A 39 -6.87 -6.98 -8.74
C HIS A 39 -6.64 -6.96 -10.26
N ASP A 40 -7.46 -6.21 -11.00
CA ASP A 40 -7.41 -6.08 -12.46
C ASP A 40 -6.05 -5.61 -12.99
N ILE A 41 -5.45 -4.60 -12.34
CA ILE A 41 -4.15 -4.05 -12.72
C ILE A 41 -3.08 -5.13 -12.65
N PHE A 42 -3.02 -5.87 -11.53
CA PHE A 42 -1.96 -6.85 -11.31
C PHE A 42 -2.19 -8.14 -12.10
N GLU A 43 -3.45 -8.54 -12.30
CA GLU A 43 -3.80 -9.61 -13.24
C GLU A 43 -3.29 -9.29 -14.65
N THR A 44 -3.58 -8.08 -15.12
CA THR A 44 -3.16 -7.59 -16.45
C THR A 44 -1.64 -7.53 -16.58
N ILE A 45 -0.93 -6.99 -15.58
CA ILE A 45 0.54 -6.91 -15.60
C ILE A 45 1.15 -8.31 -15.68
N TYR A 46 0.65 -9.25 -14.88
CA TYR A 46 1.19 -10.62 -14.89
C TYR A 46 0.91 -11.34 -16.20
N HIS A 47 -0.31 -11.24 -16.71
CA HIS A 47 -0.69 -11.81 -18.01
C HIS A 47 0.21 -11.27 -19.13
N ALA A 48 0.31 -9.95 -19.28
CA ALA A 48 1.11 -9.31 -20.31
C ALA A 48 2.61 -9.62 -20.18
N ALA A 49 3.14 -9.66 -18.96
CA ALA A 49 4.55 -10.02 -18.74
C ALA A 49 4.85 -11.47 -19.12
N LEU A 50 3.94 -12.40 -18.81
CA LEU A 50 4.10 -13.81 -19.15
C LEU A 50 3.94 -14.04 -20.65
N GLU A 51 2.97 -13.37 -21.29
CA GLU A 51 2.79 -13.38 -22.73
C GLU A 51 4.04 -12.91 -23.47
N ALA A 52 4.57 -11.74 -23.12
CA ALA A 52 5.81 -11.23 -23.70
C ALA A 52 7.01 -12.16 -23.44
N SER A 53 7.07 -12.79 -22.27
CA SER A 53 8.12 -13.78 -21.97
C SER A 53 7.97 -15.05 -22.81
N CYS A 54 6.76 -15.47 -23.14
CA CYS A 54 6.46 -16.58 -24.04
C CYS A 54 6.87 -16.25 -25.49
N GLU A 55 6.53 -15.06 -25.99
CA GLU A 55 6.94 -14.57 -27.32
C GLU A 55 8.47 -14.53 -27.49
N LEU A 56 9.17 -14.10 -26.45
CA LEU A 56 10.63 -14.15 -26.44
C LEU A 56 11.17 -15.59 -26.38
N ALA A 57 10.45 -16.53 -25.77
CA ALA A 57 10.84 -17.94 -25.77
C ALA A 57 10.60 -18.62 -27.12
N GLU A 58 9.53 -18.24 -27.82
CA GLU A 58 9.24 -18.69 -29.20
C GLU A 58 10.38 -18.34 -30.17
N THR A 59 11.05 -17.20 -29.97
CA THR A 59 12.12 -16.70 -30.84
C THR A 59 13.52 -17.04 -30.35
N LEU A 60 13.76 -17.03 -29.03
CA LEU A 60 15.10 -17.14 -28.43
C LEU A 60 15.30 -18.40 -27.56
N GLY A 61 14.27 -19.24 -27.45
CA GLY A 61 14.21 -20.37 -26.52
C GLY A 61 13.91 -19.96 -25.08
N ALA A 62 13.42 -20.90 -24.28
CA ALA A 62 13.21 -20.69 -22.85
C ALA A 62 14.51 -20.41 -22.07
N TYR A 63 14.41 -19.91 -20.83
CA TYR A 63 15.60 -19.79 -19.97
C TYR A 63 16.16 -21.18 -19.60
N GLU A 64 17.47 -21.25 -19.33
CA GLU A 64 18.22 -22.52 -19.17
C GLU A 64 17.61 -23.47 -18.11
N SER A 65 17.10 -22.90 -17.03
CA SER A 65 16.52 -23.64 -15.90
C SER A 65 14.98 -23.75 -15.94
N TYR A 66 14.37 -23.57 -17.12
CA TYR A 66 12.92 -23.74 -17.30
C TYR A 66 12.45 -25.19 -17.06
N PRO A 67 13.13 -26.24 -17.58
CA PRO A 67 12.70 -27.62 -17.35
C PRO A 67 12.67 -27.97 -15.85
N GLY A 68 11.53 -28.47 -15.38
CA GLY A 68 11.30 -28.83 -13.98
C GLY A 68 10.79 -27.68 -13.10
N SER A 69 10.67 -26.46 -13.63
CA SER A 69 10.02 -25.35 -12.93
C SER A 69 8.50 -25.55 -12.83
N PRO A 70 7.81 -24.91 -11.87
CA PRO A 70 6.33 -24.92 -11.82
C PRO A 70 5.70 -24.46 -13.13
N LEU A 71 6.30 -23.45 -13.78
CA LEU A 71 5.82 -22.93 -15.06
C LEU A 71 5.89 -23.99 -16.18
N SER A 72 6.94 -24.82 -16.19
CA SER A 72 7.04 -25.97 -17.12
C SER A 72 6.04 -27.09 -16.85
N GLN A 73 5.42 -27.09 -15.67
CA GLN A 73 4.35 -28.00 -15.27
C GLN A 73 2.96 -27.38 -15.47
N GLY A 74 2.88 -26.21 -16.13
CA GLY A 74 1.63 -25.48 -16.35
C GLY A 74 1.08 -24.77 -15.11
N ARG A 75 1.86 -24.67 -14.01
CA ARG A 75 1.46 -24.01 -12.76
C ARG A 75 1.92 -22.57 -12.76
N LEU A 76 0.95 -21.65 -12.87
CA LEU A 76 1.15 -20.21 -12.81
C LEU A 76 1.08 -19.69 -11.36
N GLN A 77 1.38 -18.41 -11.18
CA GLN A 77 1.35 -17.76 -9.87
C GLN A 77 -0.04 -17.84 -9.17
N PRO A 78 -1.18 -17.62 -9.85
CA PRO A 78 -2.50 -17.77 -9.23
C PRO A 78 -2.77 -19.18 -8.72
N ASP A 79 -2.34 -20.20 -9.47
CA ASP A 79 -2.53 -21.62 -9.09
C ASP A 79 -1.81 -21.94 -7.78
N MET A 80 -0.64 -21.35 -7.56
CA MET A 80 0.13 -21.53 -6.32
C MET A 80 -0.52 -20.87 -5.09
N TRP A 81 -1.50 -19.98 -5.31
CA TRP A 81 -2.32 -19.37 -4.27
C TRP A 81 -3.72 -19.99 -4.17
N ASN A 82 -4.04 -21.01 -4.98
CA ASN A 82 -5.39 -21.51 -5.19
C ASN A 82 -6.38 -20.39 -5.58
N HIS A 83 -5.89 -19.40 -6.34
CA HIS A 83 -6.67 -18.27 -6.81
C HIS A 83 -7.12 -18.51 -8.25
N VAL A 84 -8.41 -18.28 -8.51
CA VAL A 84 -8.98 -18.35 -9.86
C VAL A 84 -8.91 -16.95 -10.48
N PRO A 85 -8.17 -16.75 -11.58
CA PRO A 85 -8.14 -15.47 -12.29
C PRO A 85 -9.53 -15.05 -12.80
N SER A 86 -9.70 -13.78 -13.17
CA SER A 86 -10.96 -13.33 -13.78
C SER A 86 -11.08 -13.78 -15.24
N ASP A 87 -12.20 -13.48 -15.87
CA ASP A 87 -12.45 -13.69 -17.30
C ASP A 87 -11.90 -12.55 -18.18
N ARG A 88 -11.17 -11.58 -17.60
CA ARG A 88 -10.59 -10.44 -18.31
C ARG A 88 -9.59 -10.83 -19.41
N TRP A 89 -8.86 -11.92 -19.19
CA TRP A 89 -7.81 -12.39 -20.11
C TRP A 89 -7.96 -13.88 -20.41
N ASP A 90 -7.56 -14.28 -21.62
CA ASP A 90 -7.59 -15.69 -22.06
C ASP A 90 -6.37 -16.46 -21.52
N TRP A 91 -6.49 -16.90 -20.27
CA TRP A 91 -5.47 -17.69 -19.59
C TRP A 91 -5.23 -19.06 -20.23
N ASP A 92 -6.24 -19.66 -20.87
CA ASP A 92 -6.14 -21.00 -21.46
C ASP A 92 -5.25 -20.97 -22.70
N THR A 93 -5.44 -19.97 -23.57
CA THR A 93 -4.56 -19.75 -24.72
C THR A 93 -3.13 -19.46 -24.27
N LEU A 94 -2.93 -18.61 -23.26
CA LEU A 94 -1.60 -18.31 -22.74
C LEU A 94 -0.91 -19.55 -22.14
N ARG A 95 -1.64 -20.36 -21.35
CA ARG A 95 -1.12 -21.62 -20.79
C ARG A 95 -0.70 -22.58 -21.90
N ALA A 96 -1.50 -22.73 -22.95
CA ALA A 96 -1.18 -23.59 -24.08
C ALA A 96 0.09 -23.12 -24.81
N ARG A 97 0.25 -21.81 -25.01
CA ARG A 97 1.46 -21.22 -25.61
C ARG A 97 2.69 -21.46 -24.74
N VAL A 98 2.61 -21.18 -23.43
CA VAL A 98 3.71 -21.41 -22.49
C VAL A 98 4.08 -22.88 -22.40
N ALA A 99 3.11 -23.80 -22.42
CA ALA A 99 3.39 -25.23 -22.43
C ALA A 99 4.16 -25.69 -23.69
N LYS A 100 3.91 -25.04 -24.83
CA LYS A 100 4.57 -25.34 -26.10
C LYS A 100 5.97 -24.73 -26.21
N SER A 101 6.11 -23.46 -25.86
CA SER A 101 7.30 -22.64 -26.16
C SER A 101 8.16 -22.35 -24.94
N GLY A 102 7.62 -22.52 -23.74
CA GLY A 102 8.21 -22.08 -22.49
C GLY A 102 8.12 -20.57 -22.27
N ALA A 103 8.94 -20.07 -21.35
CA ALA A 103 9.07 -18.64 -21.08
C ALA A 103 10.55 -18.24 -21.06
N ARG A 104 10.84 -16.99 -21.40
CA ARG A 104 12.21 -16.47 -21.47
C ARG A 104 12.77 -16.06 -20.10
N ASN A 105 11.90 -15.82 -19.12
CA ASN A 105 12.25 -15.32 -17.80
C ASN A 105 11.66 -16.23 -16.72
N SER A 106 12.42 -16.52 -15.67
CA SER A 106 11.94 -17.36 -14.56
C SER A 106 10.94 -16.66 -13.66
N LEU A 107 11.06 -15.34 -13.52
CA LEU A 107 10.28 -14.48 -12.64
C LEU A 107 10.09 -13.12 -13.32
N LEU A 108 8.95 -12.49 -13.10
CA LEU A 108 8.46 -11.37 -13.91
C LEU A 108 8.11 -10.15 -13.07
N VAL A 109 7.36 -10.31 -11.98
CA VAL A 109 6.68 -9.20 -11.29
C VAL A 109 7.19 -9.08 -9.86
N ALA A 110 7.69 -7.90 -9.49
CA ALA A 110 8.22 -7.57 -8.17
C ALA A 110 8.05 -6.07 -7.87
N PRO A 111 6.89 -5.65 -7.35
CA PRO A 111 6.66 -4.25 -7.01
C PRO A 111 7.65 -3.75 -5.95
N MET A 112 8.55 -2.87 -6.38
CA MET A 112 9.67 -2.33 -5.60
C MET A 112 9.38 -0.91 -5.09
N PRO A 113 10.11 -0.41 -4.09
CA PRO A 113 10.04 0.99 -3.71
C PRO A 113 10.49 1.86 -4.89
N THR A 114 9.68 2.86 -5.24
CA THR A 114 9.92 3.73 -6.39
C THR A 114 10.26 5.16 -5.97
N ALA A 115 10.87 5.34 -4.79
CA ALA A 115 11.07 6.64 -4.15
C ALA A 115 11.64 7.72 -5.10
N SER A 116 12.70 7.40 -5.84
CA SER A 116 13.30 8.37 -6.78
C SER A 116 12.53 8.50 -8.10
N THR A 117 12.08 7.39 -8.69
CA THR A 117 11.43 7.41 -10.01
C THR A 117 10.02 8.00 -9.97
N SER A 118 9.30 7.77 -8.88
CA SER A 118 7.95 8.33 -8.67
C SER A 118 8.02 9.84 -8.45
N GLN A 119 9.03 10.34 -7.73
CA GLN A 119 9.29 11.77 -7.61
C GLN A 119 9.67 12.42 -8.94
N ILE A 120 10.47 11.74 -9.78
CA ILE A 120 10.81 12.22 -11.13
C ILE A 120 9.55 12.36 -12.00
N LEU A 121 8.65 11.38 -11.92
CA LEU A 121 7.42 11.34 -12.71
C LEU A 121 6.23 12.07 -12.09
N GLY A 122 6.36 12.53 -10.84
CA GLY A 122 5.32 13.27 -10.11
C GLY A 122 4.15 12.40 -9.62
N PHE A 123 4.39 11.12 -9.34
CA PHE A 123 3.40 10.17 -8.81
C PHE A 123 3.72 9.74 -7.38
N ASN A 124 2.74 9.17 -6.68
CA ASN A 124 2.93 8.55 -5.37
C ASN A 124 3.75 7.25 -5.48
N GLU A 125 4.41 6.89 -4.40
CA GLU A 125 5.29 5.72 -4.36
C GLU A 125 4.52 4.41 -4.54
N CYS A 126 4.99 3.61 -5.50
CA CYS A 126 4.61 2.23 -5.71
C CYS A 126 3.08 1.98 -5.67
N PHE A 127 2.66 1.08 -4.78
CA PHE A 127 1.26 0.76 -4.47
C PHE A 127 0.81 1.35 -3.13
N GLU A 128 1.52 2.33 -2.58
CA GLU A 128 1.23 2.88 -1.25
C GLU A 128 0.07 3.90 -1.31
N PRO A 129 -0.75 4.01 -0.24
CA PRO A 129 -1.60 5.18 -0.06
C PRO A 129 -0.77 6.45 0.16
N TYR A 130 -1.39 7.61 -0.02
CA TYR A 130 -0.77 8.89 0.36
C TYR A 130 -0.46 8.90 1.86
N THR A 131 0.81 9.14 2.21
CA THR A 131 1.23 9.22 3.62
C THR A 131 0.72 10.50 4.30
N SER A 132 0.56 11.57 3.52
CA SER A 132 0.07 12.89 3.91
C SER A 132 -0.49 13.61 2.69
N ASN A 133 -1.46 14.51 2.83
CA ASN A 133 -1.82 15.44 1.74
C ASN A 133 -0.99 16.73 1.76
N LEU A 134 0.04 16.79 2.60
CA LEU A 134 0.96 17.91 2.74
C LEU A 134 2.40 17.40 2.85
N TYR A 135 3.27 17.90 1.99
CA TYR A 135 4.64 17.45 1.83
C TYR A 135 5.63 18.61 1.95
N THR A 136 6.75 18.39 2.65
CA THR A 136 7.85 19.35 2.67
C THR A 136 8.80 19.08 1.51
N ARG A 137 8.89 19.99 0.55
CA ARG A 137 9.88 19.94 -0.53
C ARG A 137 11.08 20.83 -0.18
N ARG A 138 12.27 20.23 -0.12
CA ARG A 138 13.54 20.95 0.08
C ARG A 138 14.12 21.37 -1.26
N VAL A 139 14.39 22.66 -1.40
CA VAL A 139 15.12 23.24 -2.54
C VAL A 139 16.28 24.09 -2.03
N LEU A 140 17.19 24.51 -2.90
CA LEU A 140 18.33 25.36 -2.52
C LEU A 140 17.91 26.66 -1.82
N ALA A 141 16.72 27.18 -2.15
CA ALA A 141 16.15 28.39 -1.57
C ALA A 141 15.41 28.19 -0.23
N GLY A 142 15.30 26.96 0.28
CA GLY A 142 14.62 26.66 1.56
C GLY A 142 13.67 25.46 1.50
N GLU A 143 12.86 25.31 2.54
CA GLU A 143 11.83 24.28 2.64
C GLU A 143 10.45 24.87 2.31
N PHE A 144 9.72 24.24 1.40
CA PHE A 144 8.39 24.68 0.99
C PHE A 144 7.36 23.59 1.27
N GLN A 145 6.21 23.99 1.81
CA GLN A 145 5.07 23.11 1.99
C GLN A 145 4.30 23.00 0.67
N VAL A 146 4.11 21.77 0.19
CA VAL A 146 3.43 21.44 -1.06
C VAL A 146 2.23 20.56 -0.74
N VAL A 147 1.04 21.01 -1.13
CA VAL A 147 -0.19 20.22 -0.99
C VAL A 147 -0.25 19.15 -2.07
N ASN A 148 -0.84 17.99 -1.76
CA ASN A 148 -1.18 16.97 -2.74
C ASN A 148 -1.88 17.62 -3.96
N PRO A 149 -1.31 17.51 -5.18
CA PRO A 149 -1.85 18.17 -6.36
C PRO A 149 -3.30 17.79 -6.68
N TRP A 150 -3.70 16.54 -6.38
CA TRP A 150 -5.08 16.07 -6.56
C TRP A 150 -6.04 16.80 -5.62
N LEU A 151 -5.71 16.84 -4.33
CA LEU A 151 -6.51 17.55 -3.32
C LEU A 151 -6.59 19.04 -3.65
N LEU A 152 -5.47 19.67 -4.02
CA LEU A 152 -5.45 21.09 -4.34
C LEU A 152 -6.40 21.39 -5.52
N ARG A 153 -6.38 20.55 -6.57
CA ARG A 153 -7.29 20.70 -7.71
C ARG A 153 -8.74 20.66 -7.26
N ASP A 154 -9.13 19.64 -6.49
CA ASP A 154 -10.50 19.52 -6.01
C ASP A 154 -10.91 20.67 -5.09
N LEU A 155 -10.04 21.12 -4.19
CA LEU A 155 -10.35 22.26 -3.33
C LEU A 155 -10.55 23.54 -4.15
N VAL A 156 -9.80 23.75 -5.24
CA VAL A 156 -10.01 24.88 -6.15
C VAL A 156 -11.32 24.73 -6.91
N GLU A 157 -11.62 23.55 -7.46
CA GLU A 157 -12.87 23.29 -8.19
C GLU A 157 -14.12 23.48 -7.32
N HIS A 158 -14.02 23.13 -6.03
CA HIS A 158 -15.09 23.33 -5.05
C HIS A 158 -15.12 24.74 -4.43
N ASN A 159 -14.24 25.66 -4.85
CA ASN A 159 -14.09 27.01 -4.26
C ASN A 159 -13.79 26.98 -2.75
N LEU A 160 -13.07 25.97 -2.28
CA LEU A 160 -12.67 25.76 -0.89
C LEU A 160 -11.21 26.17 -0.63
N TRP A 161 -10.44 26.46 -1.69
CA TRP A 161 -9.02 26.79 -1.57
C TRP A 161 -8.79 28.28 -1.26
N ASP A 162 -8.30 28.55 -0.05
CA ASP A 162 -7.78 29.86 0.35
C ASP A 162 -6.57 29.71 1.31
N GLU A 163 -5.99 30.84 1.72
CA GLU A 163 -4.88 30.89 2.68
C GLU A 163 -5.24 30.24 4.03
N ASN A 164 -6.51 30.32 4.43
CA ASN A 164 -6.99 29.76 5.68
C ASN A 164 -7.07 28.23 5.63
N MET A 165 -7.57 27.68 4.52
CA MET A 165 -7.59 26.25 4.23
C MET A 165 -6.18 25.67 4.24
N ARG A 166 -5.20 26.38 3.65
CA ARG A 166 -3.79 25.98 3.74
C ARG A 166 -3.32 25.90 5.19
N HIS A 167 -3.61 26.91 6.02
CA HIS A 167 -3.22 26.89 7.44
C HIS A 167 -3.90 25.76 8.22
N LYS A 168 -5.18 25.48 7.94
CA LYS A 168 -5.92 24.35 8.52
C LYS A 168 -5.32 23.00 8.13
N LEU A 169 -4.92 22.81 6.88
CA LEU A 169 -4.21 21.60 6.43
C LEU A 169 -2.86 21.44 7.13
N ILE A 170 -2.10 22.52 7.29
CA ILE A 170 -0.85 22.50 8.07
C ILE A 170 -1.14 22.10 9.52
N ALA A 171 -2.16 22.70 10.15
CA ALA A 171 -2.57 22.39 11.52
C ALA A 171 -3.04 20.93 11.68
N ALA A 172 -3.67 20.36 10.65
CA ALA A 172 -4.12 18.97 10.62
C ALA A 172 -3.05 17.97 10.12
N ASN A 173 -1.79 18.39 9.93
CA ASN A 173 -0.70 17.56 9.39
C ASN A 173 -1.06 16.90 8.04
N GLY A 174 -1.75 17.62 7.16
CA GLY A 174 -2.19 17.11 5.86
C GLY A 174 -3.40 16.17 5.91
N SER A 175 -4.03 15.96 7.08
CA SER A 175 -5.35 15.33 7.16
C SER A 175 -6.45 16.30 6.78
N VAL A 176 -7.46 15.80 6.06
CA VAL A 176 -8.69 16.54 5.74
C VAL A 176 -9.87 16.14 6.65
N GLN A 177 -9.72 15.12 7.48
CA GLN A 177 -10.85 14.48 8.17
C GLN A 177 -11.53 15.42 9.18
N ALA A 178 -10.75 16.25 9.86
CA ALA A 178 -11.22 17.18 10.88
C ALA A 178 -11.71 18.54 10.32
N LEU A 179 -11.68 18.74 9.00
CA LEU A 179 -12.03 20.02 8.36
C LEU A 179 -13.53 20.01 7.97
N PRO A 180 -14.39 20.76 8.67
CA PRO A 180 -15.84 20.71 8.43
C PRO A 180 -16.25 21.25 7.07
N GLU A 181 -15.45 22.12 6.47
CA GLU A 181 -15.71 22.73 5.15
C GLU A 181 -15.49 21.76 3.99
N ILE A 182 -14.73 20.68 4.21
CA ILE A 182 -14.46 19.68 3.18
C ILE A 182 -15.60 18.64 3.17
N PRO A 183 -16.27 18.44 2.01
CA PRO A 183 -17.32 17.43 1.88
C PRO A 183 -16.83 16.01 2.22
N ASP A 184 -17.73 15.19 2.74
CA ASP A 184 -17.41 13.81 3.15
C ASP A 184 -16.91 12.94 1.99
N GLU A 185 -17.35 13.23 0.76
CA GLU A 185 -16.83 12.57 -0.44
C GLU A 185 -15.33 12.79 -0.61
N LEU A 186 -14.85 14.04 -0.53
CA LEU A 186 -13.44 14.36 -0.61
C LEU A 186 -12.68 13.80 0.60
N LYS A 187 -13.28 13.83 1.80
CA LYS A 187 -12.67 13.20 2.98
C LYS A 187 -12.43 11.71 2.79
N ARG A 188 -13.36 10.99 2.14
CA ARG A 188 -13.19 9.57 1.81
C ARG A 188 -12.05 9.35 0.81
N LEU A 189 -11.94 10.20 -0.22
CA LEU A 189 -10.88 10.11 -1.23
C LEU A 189 -9.49 10.39 -0.65
N TYR A 190 -9.36 11.41 0.18
CA TYR A 190 -8.08 11.92 0.66
C TYR A 190 -7.70 11.43 2.07
N LYS A 191 -8.16 10.24 2.45
CA LYS A 191 -7.63 9.55 3.63
C LYS A 191 -6.13 9.32 3.47
N THR A 192 -5.38 9.67 4.50
CA THR A 192 -3.97 9.32 4.61
C THR A 192 -3.82 7.85 5.00
N VAL A 193 -2.63 7.28 4.81
CA VAL A 193 -2.31 5.90 5.19
C VAL A 193 -2.58 5.58 6.67
N TYR A 194 -2.51 6.59 7.55
CA TYR A 194 -2.78 6.46 8.98
C TYR A 194 -4.27 6.49 9.34
N GLU A 195 -5.11 6.87 8.38
CA GLU A 195 -6.57 6.89 8.49
C GLU A 195 -7.20 5.67 7.80
N ILE A 196 -6.42 4.98 6.96
CA ILE A 196 -6.78 3.69 6.36
C ILE A 196 -6.44 2.56 7.32
N LYS A 197 -7.40 1.65 7.54
CA LYS A 197 -7.17 0.44 8.34
C LYS A 197 -6.09 -0.42 7.65
N GLN A 198 -5.00 -0.74 8.35
CA GLN A 198 -3.90 -1.53 7.75
C GLN A 198 -4.33 -2.93 7.30
N LYS A 199 -5.42 -3.47 7.84
CA LYS A 199 -6.06 -4.69 7.33
C LYS A 199 -6.40 -4.57 5.83
N VAL A 200 -6.90 -3.41 5.39
CA VAL A 200 -7.22 -3.15 3.97
C VAL A 200 -5.95 -3.20 3.12
N VAL A 201 -4.87 -2.59 3.60
CA VAL A 201 -3.56 -2.62 2.91
C VAL A 201 -3.06 -4.06 2.76
N LEU A 202 -3.19 -4.89 3.81
CA LEU A 202 -2.84 -6.32 3.77
C LEU A 202 -3.75 -7.13 2.84
N ASP A 203 -5.06 -6.83 2.82
CA ASP A 203 -6.01 -7.49 1.93
C ASP A 203 -5.68 -7.17 0.45
N LEU A 204 -5.46 -5.89 0.11
CA LEU A 204 -5.05 -5.49 -1.23
C LEU A 204 -3.70 -6.10 -1.64
N ALA A 205 -2.76 -6.21 -0.71
CA ALA A 205 -1.47 -6.87 -0.91
C ALA A 205 -1.63 -8.38 -1.18
N ALA A 206 -2.55 -9.05 -0.49
CA ALA A 206 -2.82 -10.46 -0.70
C ALA A 206 -3.52 -10.70 -2.05
N ASP A 207 -4.51 -9.87 -2.39
CA ASP A 207 -5.25 -9.98 -3.66
C ASP A 207 -4.30 -9.86 -4.86
N ARG A 208 -3.44 -8.83 -4.89
CA ARG A 208 -2.43 -8.69 -5.95
C ARG A 208 -1.33 -9.76 -5.88
N GLY A 209 -1.09 -10.33 -4.70
CA GLY A 209 -0.07 -11.34 -4.44
C GLY A 209 -0.25 -12.62 -5.25
N ALA A 210 -1.50 -12.94 -5.60
CA ALA A 210 -1.85 -14.03 -6.52
C ALA A 210 -1.28 -13.85 -7.93
N PHE A 211 -0.91 -12.63 -8.32
CA PHE A 211 -0.34 -12.29 -9.64
C PHE A 211 1.11 -11.78 -9.55
N ILE A 212 1.76 -11.92 -8.38
CA ILE A 212 3.15 -11.51 -8.17
C ILE A 212 4.01 -12.75 -7.90
N ASP A 213 4.83 -13.14 -8.87
CA ASP A 213 5.66 -14.34 -8.78
C ASP A 213 6.85 -14.19 -7.84
N GLN A 214 7.29 -12.97 -7.55
CA GLN A 214 8.28 -12.67 -6.51
C GLN A 214 7.61 -12.26 -5.20
N SER A 215 7.68 -10.98 -4.83
CA SER A 215 7.02 -10.41 -3.64
C SER A 215 6.86 -8.91 -3.87
N GLN A 216 6.45 -8.18 -2.83
CA GLN A 216 6.22 -6.74 -2.86
C GLN A 216 6.78 -6.07 -1.59
N SER A 217 7.32 -4.86 -1.73
CA SER A 217 7.91 -4.10 -0.63
C SER A 217 6.85 -3.40 0.24
N LEU A 218 6.12 -4.20 1.02
CA LEU A 218 4.94 -3.75 1.77
C LEU A 218 5.28 -3.01 3.07
N ASN A 219 5.17 -1.69 3.10
CA ASN A 219 5.26 -0.92 4.34
C ASN A 219 3.94 -0.98 5.13
N ILE A 220 4.06 -1.04 6.46
CA ILE A 220 2.92 -0.98 7.39
C ILE A 220 3.00 0.32 8.19
N HIS A 221 1.88 1.03 8.26
CA HIS A 221 1.79 2.31 8.95
C HIS A 221 0.89 2.18 10.17
N MET A 222 1.45 2.38 11.36
CA MET A 222 0.71 2.18 12.61
C MET A 222 0.87 3.39 13.53
N ASP A 223 -0.27 3.96 13.91
CA ASP A 223 -0.33 4.96 14.96
C ASP A 223 -0.46 4.27 16.33
N GLY A 224 0.39 4.65 17.28
CA GLY A 224 0.52 4.00 18.59
C GLY A 224 0.71 2.47 18.47
N PRO A 225 1.86 1.99 17.97
CA PRO A 225 2.12 0.56 17.87
C PRO A 225 2.21 -0.07 19.27
N ASN A 226 1.58 -1.23 19.45
CA ASN A 226 1.71 -2.03 20.66
C ASN A 226 1.83 -3.52 20.29
N TYR A 227 2.18 -4.34 21.27
CA TYR A 227 2.45 -5.77 21.04
C TYR A 227 1.25 -6.49 20.41
N GLN A 228 0.03 -6.20 20.86
CA GLN A 228 -1.19 -6.82 20.36
C GLN A 228 -1.47 -6.44 18.89
N LYS A 229 -1.37 -5.16 18.54
CA LYS A 229 -1.57 -4.66 17.17
C LYS A 229 -0.53 -5.23 16.20
N LEU A 230 0.75 -5.25 16.60
CA LEU A 230 1.82 -5.79 15.75
C LEU A 230 1.69 -7.30 15.56
N THR A 231 1.42 -8.03 16.64
CA THR A 231 1.22 -9.48 16.59
C THR A 231 0.04 -9.84 15.70
N SER A 232 -1.12 -9.22 15.91
CA SER A 232 -2.30 -9.48 15.09
C SER A 232 -2.08 -9.14 13.61
N MET A 233 -1.39 -8.04 13.31
CA MET A 233 -1.02 -7.64 11.95
C MET A 233 -0.12 -8.68 11.26
N HIS A 234 0.95 -9.13 11.92
CA HIS A 234 1.86 -10.14 11.37
C HIS A 234 1.16 -11.48 11.14
N PHE A 235 0.40 -11.97 12.12
CA PHE A 235 -0.35 -13.21 11.98
C PHE A 235 -1.44 -13.11 10.90
N TYR A 236 -2.05 -11.93 10.71
CA TYR A 236 -3.00 -11.70 9.64
C TYR A 236 -2.34 -11.84 8.26
N GLY A 237 -1.23 -11.13 8.03
CA GLY A 237 -0.49 -11.21 6.78
C GLY A 237 0.03 -12.62 6.48
N TRP A 238 0.55 -13.31 7.49
CA TRP A 238 0.99 -14.71 7.37
C TRP A 238 -0.15 -15.65 7.01
N LYS A 239 -1.30 -15.57 7.70
CA LYS A 239 -2.48 -16.40 7.40
C LYS A 239 -3.04 -16.15 6.00
N LYS A 240 -2.87 -14.93 5.48
CA LYS A 240 -3.24 -14.56 4.10
C LYS A 240 -2.26 -15.07 3.04
N GLY A 241 -1.12 -15.63 3.43
CA GLY A 241 -0.11 -16.16 2.50
C GLY A 241 0.88 -15.13 1.99
N LEU A 242 0.94 -13.92 2.57
CA LEU A 242 1.89 -12.89 2.14
C LEU A 242 3.34 -13.38 2.27
N LYS A 243 4.07 -13.32 1.15
CA LYS A 243 5.50 -13.66 1.08
C LYS A 243 6.36 -12.65 1.86
N THR A 244 6.01 -11.36 1.78
CA THR A 244 6.57 -10.29 2.61
C THR A 244 5.46 -9.71 3.48
N GLY A 245 5.45 -10.06 4.76
CA GLY A 245 4.44 -9.57 5.70
C GLY A 245 4.64 -8.10 6.12
N MET A 246 5.88 -7.62 6.10
CA MET A 246 6.23 -6.22 6.39
C MET A 246 7.64 -5.90 5.88
N TYR A 247 7.81 -4.74 5.26
CA TYR A 247 9.10 -4.17 4.86
C TYR A 247 9.59 -3.19 5.94
N TYR A 248 9.01 -1.99 6.01
CA TYR A 248 9.17 -1.09 7.16
C TYR A 248 7.88 -0.99 7.98
N LEU A 249 8.06 -0.88 9.29
CA LEU A 249 7.05 -0.31 10.18
C LEU A 249 7.27 1.21 10.22
N ARG A 250 6.24 1.97 9.87
CA ARG A 250 6.22 3.43 9.94
C ARG A 250 5.26 3.85 11.06
N THR A 251 5.75 4.67 11.97
CA THR A 251 4.99 5.12 13.14
C THR A 251 4.92 6.64 13.17
N LYS A 252 3.89 7.19 13.82
CA LYS A 252 3.85 8.62 14.15
C LYS A 252 4.57 8.89 15.48
N PRO A 253 5.24 10.04 15.63
CA PRO A 253 5.69 10.51 16.94
C PRO A 253 4.53 10.67 17.92
N ALA A 254 4.75 10.38 19.20
CA ALA A 254 3.72 10.52 20.24
C ALA A 254 3.21 11.97 20.37
N THR A 255 4.12 12.94 20.19
CA THR A 255 3.83 14.38 20.25
C THR A 255 4.07 15.03 18.89
N ASP A 256 3.12 15.87 18.48
CA ASP A 256 3.26 16.68 17.27
C ASP A 256 4.32 17.76 17.51
N ALA A 257 5.10 18.06 16.48
CA ALA A 257 6.04 19.18 16.54
C ALA A 257 5.27 20.50 16.68
N ILE A 258 5.79 21.41 17.50
CA ILE A 258 5.22 22.76 17.68
C ILE A 258 5.24 23.48 16.32
N LYS A 259 4.05 23.88 15.83
CA LYS A 259 3.88 24.52 14.52
C LYS A 259 3.99 26.03 14.65
N PHE A 260 5.21 26.56 14.53
CA PHE A 260 5.48 28.00 14.66
C PHE A 260 4.89 28.88 13.53
N THR A 261 4.44 28.27 12.43
CA THR A 261 3.98 28.98 11.23
C THR A 261 2.47 29.21 11.19
N VAL A 262 1.74 28.74 12.19
CA VAL A 262 0.27 28.73 12.18
C VAL A 262 -0.24 29.69 13.26
N ASP A 263 -0.88 30.76 12.81
CA ASP A 263 -1.53 31.74 13.69
C ASP A 263 -2.76 31.09 14.36
N ALA A 264 -2.69 30.89 15.67
CA ALA A 264 -3.68 30.11 16.43
C ALA A 264 -5.10 30.70 16.35
N GLU A 265 -5.21 32.03 16.18
CA GLU A 265 -6.48 32.71 16.00
C GLU A 265 -7.14 32.37 14.66
N LYS A 266 -6.35 32.11 13.61
CA LYS A 266 -6.86 31.86 12.24
C LYS A 266 -7.36 30.43 12.05
N VAL A 267 -6.78 29.45 12.74
CA VAL A 267 -7.14 28.03 12.56
C VAL A 267 -8.42 27.62 13.27
N GLY A 268 -8.94 28.46 14.18
CA GLY A 268 -10.18 28.19 14.91
C GLY A 268 -10.00 27.09 15.96
N ALA A 269 -10.46 27.37 17.19
CA ALA A 269 -10.31 26.45 18.33
C ALA A 269 -10.92 25.05 18.07
N ALA A 270 -11.93 24.95 17.20
CA ALA A 270 -12.60 23.71 16.85
C ALA A 270 -11.70 22.71 16.07
N VAL A 271 -10.85 23.19 15.16
CA VAL A 271 -9.94 22.31 14.38
C VAL A 271 -8.84 21.76 15.29
N MET A 272 -8.28 22.62 16.14
CA MET A 272 -7.28 22.22 17.14
C MET A 272 -7.86 21.24 18.16
N ALA A 273 -9.09 21.46 18.63
CA ALA A 273 -9.78 20.55 19.54
C ALA A 273 -10.17 19.22 18.87
N ALA A 274 -10.60 19.23 17.60
CA ALA A 274 -10.95 18.03 16.85
C ALA A 274 -9.73 17.15 16.54
N SER A 275 -8.59 17.75 16.16
CA SER A 275 -7.32 17.02 16.02
C SER A 275 -6.85 16.40 17.33
N LYS A 276 -7.12 17.05 18.47
CA LYS A 276 -6.80 16.52 19.81
C LYS A 276 -7.75 15.40 20.23
N LYS A 277 -9.06 15.60 20.05
CA LYS A 277 -10.12 14.63 20.41
C LYS A 277 -10.03 13.32 19.62
N GLN A 278 -9.65 13.38 18.33
CA GLN A 278 -9.41 12.19 17.51
C GLN A 278 -8.18 11.39 17.97
N LYS A 279 -7.25 12.02 18.69
CA LYS A 279 -6.09 11.38 19.33
C LYS A 279 -6.50 10.72 20.65
N ASP A 280 -7.32 11.41 21.44
CA ASP A 280 -7.82 10.91 22.73
C ASP A 280 -8.78 9.73 22.58
N GLU A 281 -9.67 9.71 21.56
CA GLU A 281 -10.55 8.55 21.26
C GLU A 281 -9.78 7.30 20.77
N LYS A 282 -8.50 7.45 20.38
CA LYS A 282 -7.63 6.33 19.95
C LYS A 282 -6.60 5.92 21.00
N ALA A 283 -6.45 6.70 22.08
CA ALA A 283 -5.57 6.38 23.20
C ALA A 283 -6.34 5.51 24.21
N LEU A 284 -5.80 4.33 24.53
CA LEU A 284 -6.29 3.53 25.66
C LEU A 284 -5.80 4.20 26.95
N THR A 285 -6.60 4.15 28.01
CA THR A 285 -6.18 4.63 29.33
C THR A 285 -5.09 3.71 29.92
N GLU A 286 -4.20 4.24 30.77
CA GLU A 286 -3.15 3.45 31.43
C GLU A 286 -3.72 2.25 32.22
N GLU A 287 -4.94 2.39 32.76
CA GLU A 287 -5.69 1.30 33.41
C GLU A 287 -6.18 0.24 32.42
N GLU A 288 -6.64 0.62 31.23
CA GLU A 288 -7.05 -0.32 30.18
C GLU A 288 -5.85 -1.04 29.57
N GLU A 289 -4.70 -0.36 29.44
CA GLU A 289 -3.44 -0.98 29.01
C GLU A 289 -2.91 -1.97 30.07
N ALA A 290 -3.02 -1.64 31.36
CA ALA A 290 -2.65 -2.51 32.47
C ALA A 290 -3.59 -3.73 32.63
N MET A 291 -4.90 -3.54 32.46
CA MET A 291 -5.88 -4.64 32.47
C MET A 291 -5.70 -5.58 31.26
N LEU A 292 -5.30 -5.07 30.09
CA LEU A 292 -4.98 -5.92 28.93
C LEU A 292 -3.64 -6.65 29.06
N GLN A 293 -2.67 -6.10 29.77
CA GLN A 293 -1.40 -6.77 30.06
C GLN A 293 -1.51 -7.84 31.16
N CYS A 294 -2.65 -7.91 31.85
CA CYS A 294 -2.83 -8.78 33.00
C CYS A 294 -4.30 -9.21 33.18
N SER A 295 -4.79 -10.17 32.39
CA SER A 295 -5.77 -11.12 32.94
C SER A 295 -5.05 -12.40 33.37
N LEU A 296 -4.29 -12.24 34.45
CA LEU A 296 -3.66 -13.30 35.24
C LEU A 296 -4.69 -14.08 36.09
N GLU A 297 -5.98 -13.79 35.97
CA GLU A 297 -7.04 -14.40 36.81
C GLU A 297 -7.70 -15.64 36.20
N ASN A 298 -7.30 -16.09 35.01
CA ASN A 298 -7.69 -17.43 34.53
C ASN A 298 -6.46 -18.30 34.21
N LYS A 299 -5.67 -18.55 35.26
CA LYS A 299 -4.45 -19.38 35.25
C LYS A 299 -4.71 -20.84 34.84
N ASP A 300 -5.95 -21.33 34.89
CA ASP A 300 -6.26 -22.74 34.61
C ASP A 300 -6.29 -23.08 33.12
N ALA A 301 -6.30 -22.09 32.21
CA ALA A 301 -6.22 -22.33 30.77
C ALA A 301 -4.77 -22.35 30.22
N CYS A 302 -3.78 -22.02 31.05
CA CYS A 302 -2.37 -21.87 30.66
C CYS A 302 -1.48 -23.01 31.19
N LEU A 303 -1.93 -24.24 30.97
CA LEU A 303 -1.09 -25.43 31.07
C LEU A 303 -1.26 -26.21 29.77
N MET A 304 -0.38 -25.93 28.80
CA MET A 304 0.09 -26.85 27.74
C MET A 304 1.03 -26.08 26.80
N CYS A 305 2.25 -25.79 27.29
CA CYS A 305 3.44 -25.47 26.48
C CYS A 305 4.70 -25.89 27.25
N SER A 306 4.68 -27.11 27.79
CA SER A 306 5.87 -27.92 28.10
C SER A 306 5.38 -29.35 28.40
N GLY A 307 5.29 -30.13 27.33
CA GLY A 307 4.91 -31.54 27.27
C GLY A 307 4.92 -31.95 25.81
#